data_AF-A0A2V7J8I4-F1
#
_entry.id   AF-A0A2V7J8I4-F1
#
_cell.length_a   1.000
_cell.length_b   1.000
_cell.length_c   1.000
_cell.angle_alpha   90.00
_cell.angle_beta   90.00
_cell.angle_gamma   90.00
#
_symmetry.space_group_name_H-M   'P 1'
#
loop_
_entity.id
_entity.type
_entity.pdbx_description
1 polymer ?
#
loop_
_entity_poly.entity_id
_entity_poly.type
_entity_poly.pdbx_seq_one_letter_code
_entity_poly.pdbx_strand_id
1 'polypeptide(L)'
;MRLFQHILVRVPPSAAPIVEQQKLKEIAGILRQAATQRGFNFGQLAKRYSEDPGSKVRGGYLPATPRGQFVPAFDSAAWTLPPGAMTGIVRTPFGFHIIRRPPLAEVRDSFRVDVENARSVRFDSLFVDSLAVQRKLRIESGAPALVRQAVPQIVSAREDKRPLASFTGGAFRVKDLARWLLALDPNDVRGVATASDAQLTQFVKLLAQRDMLLAEVDAAGVKLTDKDWGQVRTEHDSSVARLQGLLVLTPQLLNDSAATPAARVQLAMAHVDRYLDQAVTQGTAPFYPVPPFLASALREGTSWSLNQAGITRAYEAAQTMRAADSAGRPAPPTGLKRAPGPPPIASPGDSKPSRP
;
A
#
# COMPACT_ATOMS: atom_id res chain seq x y z
N MET A 1 17.03 13.62 -18.65
CA MET A 1 16.71 12.19 -18.49
C MET A 1 16.92 11.49 -19.83
N ARG A 2 17.19 10.18 -19.85
CA ARG A 2 17.26 9.37 -21.07
C ARG A 2 16.52 8.05 -20.88
N LEU A 3 16.06 7.47 -21.98
CA LEU A 3 15.59 6.09 -22.03
C LEU A 3 16.69 5.19 -22.55
N PHE A 4 16.74 3.99 -21.98
CA PHE A 4 17.64 2.93 -22.40
C PHE A 4 16.86 1.63 -22.53
N GLN A 5 17.36 0.75 -23.38
CA GLN A 5 17.03 -0.66 -23.36
C GLN A 5 18.24 -1.44 -22.90
N HIS A 6 18.02 -2.58 -22.25
CA HIS A 6 19.11 -3.51 -21.98
C HIS A 6 18.70 -4.97 -22.15
N ILE A 7 19.73 -5.80 -22.32
CA ILE A 7 19.66 -7.25 -22.17
C ILE A 7 20.62 -7.62 -21.06
N LEU A 8 20.08 -8.14 -19.96
CA LEU A 8 20.85 -8.69 -18.85
C LEU A 8 21.00 -10.20 -18.98
N VAL A 9 22.23 -10.69 -18.85
CA VAL A 9 22.56 -12.09 -18.55
C VAL A 9 23.20 -12.11 -17.16
N ARG A 10 22.49 -12.65 -16.16
CA ARG A 10 22.90 -12.56 -14.76
C ARG A 10 24.11 -13.44 -14.49
N VAL A 11 24.99 -12.91 -13.65
CA VAL A 11 26.09 -13.66 -13.07
C VAL A 11 26.02 -13.49 -11.57
N PRO A 12 25.74 -14.55 -10.79
CA PRO A 12 25.79 -14.49 -9.34
C PRO A 12 27.15 -13.96 -8.86
N PRO A 13 27.22 -13.13 -7.80
CA PRO A 13 28.49 -12.65 -7.27
C PRO A 13 29.46 -13.77 -6.85
N SER A 14 28.92 -14.93 -6.47
CA SER A 14 29.65 -16.14 -6.08
C SER A 14 29.86 -17.14 -7.22
N ALA A 15 29.60 -16.75 -8.48
CA ALA A 15 29.74 -17.64 -9.61
C ALA A 15 31.19 -18.12 -9.77
N ALA A 16 31.38 -19.43 -9.95
CA ALA A 16 32.69 -19.98 -10.30
C ALA A 16 33.15 -19.43 -11.67
N PRO A 17 34.46 -19.29 -11.92
CA PRO A 17 34.99 -18.73 -13.17
C PRO A 17 34.43 -19.39 -14.44
N ILE A 18 34.16 -20.70 -14.39
CA ILE A 18 33.58 -21.43 -15.52
C ILE A 18 32.15 -20.95 -15.85
N VAL A 19 31.35 -20.63 -14.83
CA VAL A 19 29.98 -20.12 -15.01
C VAL A 19 30.01 -18.72 -15.60
N GLU A 20 30.92 -17.87 -15.12
CA GLU A 20 31.09 -16.52 -15.67
C GLU A 20 31.54 -16.56 -17.13
N GLN A 21 32.46 -17.46 -17.50
CA GLN A 21 32.87 -17.65 -18.89
C GLN A 21 31.73 -18.15 -19.78
N GLN A 22 30.87 -19.05 -19.29
CA GLN A 22 29.69 -19.51 -20.02
C GLN A 22 28.71 -18.36 -20.26
N LYS A 23 28.43 -17.55 -19.23
CA LYS A 23 27.54 -16.39 -19.32
C LYS A 23 28.11 -15.29 -20.22
N LEU A 24 29.42 -15.12 -20.25
CA LEU A 24 30.10 -14.21 -21.18
C LEU A 24 29.96 -14.70 -22.63
N LYS A 25 30.11 -16.00 -22.89
CA LYS A 25 29.89 -16.59 -24.22
C LYS A 25 28.45 -16.44 -24.68
N GLU A 26 27.50 -16.61 -23.75
CA GLU A 26 26.06 -16.42 -24.01
C GLU A 26 25.77 -14.98 -24.48
N ILE A 27 26.16 -13.98 -23.69
CA ILE A 27 25.89 -12.58 -24.06
C ILE A 27 26.68 -12.11 -25.28
N ALA A 28 27.88 -12.66 -25.52
CA ALA A 28 28.61 -12.42 -26.76
C ALA A 28 27.86 -12.97 -27.99
N GLY A 29 27.18 -14.10 -27.86
CA GLY A 29 26.28 -14.63 -28.89
C GLY A 29 25.12 -13.67 -29.17
N ILE A 30 24.48 -13.17 -28.12
CA ILE A 30 23.38 -12.20 -28.21
C ILE A 30 23.85 -10.89 -28.87
N LEU A 31 25.02 -10.38 -28.49
CA LEU A 31 25.60 -9.16 -29.08
C LEU A 31 25.88 -9.33 -30.58
N ARG A 32 26.43 -10.48 -30.99
CA ARG A 32 26.64 -10.78 -32.41
C ARG A 32 25.34 -10.84 -33.20
N GLN A 33 24.30 -11.46 -32.62
CA GLN A 33 22.97 -11.46 -33.23
C GLN A 33 22.42 -10.03 -33.33
N ALA A 34 22.69 -9.20 -32.32
CA ALA A 34 22.27 -7.81 -32.31
C ALA A 34 22.95 -6.94 -33.38
N ALA A 35 24.21 -7.23 -33.69
CA ALA A 35 25.02 -6.46 -34.62
C ALA A 35 24.80 -6.84 -36.11
N THR A 36 24.36 -8.06 -36.41
CA THR A 36 24.41 -8.61 -37.79
C THR A 36 23.09 -8.57 -38.55
N GLN A 37 21.93 -8.42 -37.88
CA GLN A 37 20.63 -8.47 -38.54
C GLN A 37 20.18 -7.08 -39.05
N ARG A 38 20.12 -6.85 -40.36
CA ARG A 38 19.46 -5.64 -40.92
C ARG A 38 17.95 -5.70 -40.59
N GLY A 39 17.37 -4.62 -40.06
CA GLY A 39 15.97 -4.59 -39.56
C GLY A 39 15.81 -5.01 -38.10
N PHE A 40 16.91 -4.96 -37.35
CA PHE A 40 17.05 -5.43 -35.98
C PHE A 40 16.02 -4.90 -34.97
N ASN A 41 15.35 -5.80 -34.24
CA ASN A 41 14.49 -5.44 -33.10
C ASN A 41 15.14 -5.86 -31.78
N PHE A 42 15.89 -4.94 -31.16
CA PHE A 42 16.51 -5.13 -29.84
C PHE A 42 15.49 -5.62 -28.79
N GLY A 43 14.24 -5.16 -28.88
CA GLY A 43 13.18 -5.54 -27.97
C GLY A 43 12.80 -7.02 -28.05
N GLN A 44 12.89 -7.65 -29.22
CA GLN A 44 12.65 -9.10 -29.35
C GLN A 44 13.77 -9.91 -28.70
N LEU A 45 15.04 -9.51 -28.86
CA LEU A 45 16.14 -10.16 -28.17
C LEU A 45 16.02 -9.99 -26.66
N ALA A 46 15.66 -8.80 -26.20
CA ALA A 46 15.44 -8.55 -24.78
C ALA A 46 14.31 -9.43 -24.22
N LYS A 47 13.17 -9.52 -24.91
CA LYS A 47 12.07 -10.42 -24.54
C LYS A 47 12.49 -11.89 -24.50
N ARG A 48 13.35 -12.32 -25.41
CA ARG A 48 13.79 -13.72 -25.51
C ARG A 48 14.85 -14.06 -24.46
N TYR A 49 15.90 -13.25 -24.37
CA TYR A 49 17.13 -13.61 -23.69
C TYR A 49 17.37 -12.87 -22.37
N SER A 50 16.75 -11.71 -22.14
CA SER A 50 17.06 -10.98 -20.91
C SER A 50 16.56 -11.75 -19.68
N GLU A 51 17.37 -11.73 -18.64
CA GLU A 51 17.09 -12.26 -17.31
C GLU A 51 16.67 -11.15 -16.32
N ASP A 52 16.37 -9.95 -16.80
CA ASP A 52 15.75 -8.89 -16.00
C ASP A 52 14.22 -8.94 -16.16
N PRO A 53 13.46 -9.45 -15.17
CA PRO A 53 12.02 -9.64 -15.30
C PRO A 53 11.26 -8.32 -15.55
N GLY A 54 11.74 -7.21 -14.99
CA GLY A 54 11.04 -5.91 -15.06
C GLY A 54 11.15 -5.23 -16.42
N SER A 55 12.24 -5.45 -17.16
CA SER A 55 12.43 -4.89 -18.50
C SER A 55 12.19 -5.91 -19.61
N LYS A 56 12.43 -7.20 -19.38
CA LYS A 56 12.26 -8.29 -20.38
C LYS A 56 10.90 -8.21 -21.07
N VAL A 57 9.82 -8.19 -20.30
CA VAL A 57 8.45 -8.18 -20.83
C VAL A 57 8.14 -6.93 -21.67
N ARG A 58 8.84 -5.83 -21.39
CA ARG A 58 8.76 -4.56 -22.12
C ARG A 58 9.85 -4.42 -23.18
N GLY A 59 10.41 -5.52 -23.70
CA GLY A 59 11.45 -5.42 -24.74
C GLY A 59 12.72 -4.71 -24.27
N GLY A 60 13.08 -4.89 -23.01
CA GLY A 60 14.30 -4.35 -22.42
C GLY A 60 14.22 -2.88 -22.03
N TYR A 61 13.11 -2.17 -22.28
CA TYR A 61 12.99 -0.76 -21.89
C TYR A 61 13.07 -0.59 -20.37
N LEU A 62 13.94 0.33 -19.97
CA LEU A 62 14.07 0.84 -18.62
C LEU A 62 13.31 2.18 -18.51
N PRO A 63 12.78 2.54 -17.33
CA PRO A 63 12.13 3.83 -17.11
C PRO A 63 13.03 5.02 -17.50
N ALA A 64 12.43 6.14 -17.90
CA ALA A 64 13.20 7.36 -18.16
C ALA A 64 13.97 7.77 -16.89
N THR A 65 15.30 7.77 -16.98
CA THR A 65 16.17 7.83 -15.80
C THR A 65 17.18 8.97 -15.95
N PRO A 66 17.41 9.82 -14.92
CA PRO A 66 18.51 10.80 -14.92
C PRO A 66 19.86 10.10 -14.70
N ARG A 67 20.95 10.81 -15.00
CA ARG A 67 22.31 10.28 -14.83
C ARG A 67 22.59 9.99 -13.34
N GLY A 68 23.37 8.95 -13.06
CA GLY A 68 23.76 8.56 -11.71
C GLY A 68 22.77 7.67 -10.95
N GLN A 69 21.67 7.26 -11.59
CA GLN A 69 20.68 6.37 -10.98
C GLN A 69 20.94 4.88 -11.28
N PHE A 70 21.75 4.57 -12.29
CA PHE A 70 22.23 3.22 -12.52
C PHE A 70 23.58 2.99 -11.83
N VAL A 71 23.94 1.73 -11.61
CA VAL A 71 25.28 1.38 -11.10
C VAL A 71 26.38 1.96 -11.99
N PRO A 72 27.52 2.40 -11.43
CA PRO A 72 28.48 3.26 -12.15
C PRO A 72 28.93 2.73 -13.51
N ALA A 73 29.16 1.42 -13.64
CA ALA A 73 29.56 0.79 -14.90
C ALA A 73 28.47 0.84 -15.98
N PHE A 74 27.21 0.60 -15.60
CA PHE A 74 26.08 0.71 -16.51
C PHE A 74 25.88 2.18 -16.92
N ASP A 75 25.84 3.10 -15.94
CA ASP A 75 25.59 4.51 -16.19
C ASP A 75 26.66 5.09 -17.12
N SER A 76 27.94 4.84 -16.84
CA SER A 76 29.05 5.34 -17.66
C SER A 76 28.96 4.86 -19.11
N ALA A 77 28.65 3.57 -19.34
CA ALA A 77 28.51 3.02 -20.68
C ALA A 77 27.24 3.49 -21.40
N ALA A 78 26.13 3.63 -20.69
CA ALA A 78 24.86 4.06 -21.26
C ALA A 78 24.90 5.54 -21.71
N TRP A 79 25.53 6.42 -20.92
CA TRP A 79 25.52 7.86 -21.16
C TRP A 79 26.45 8.32 -22.29
N THR A 80 27.39 7.48 -22.74
CA THR A 80 28.23 7.75 -23.91
C THR A 80 27.54 7.41 -25.24
N LEU A 81 26.45 6.63 -25.23
CA LEU A 81 25.79 6.17 -26.45
C LEU A 81 25.11 7.32 -27.23
N PRO A 82 25.38 7.44 -28.54
CA PRO A 82 24.52 8.18 -29.47
C PRO A 82 23.12 7.54 -29.59
N PRO A 83 22.09 8.30 -30.01
CA PRO A 83 20.79 7.72 -30.34
C PRO A 83 20.92 6.63 -31.42
N GLY A 84 20.25 5.50 -31.21
CA GLY A 84 20.30 4.31 -32.07
C GLY A 84 21.43 3.34 -31.76
N ALA A 85 22.48 3.77 -31.05
CA ALA A 85 23.65 2.95 -30.77
C ALA A 85 23.42 1.97 -29.61
N MET A 86 24.24 0.92 -29.58
CA MET A 86 24.35 -0.01 -28.46
C MET A 86 25.81 -0.20 -28.01
N THR A 87 26.02 -0.59 -26.76
CA THR A 87 27.34 -0.90 -26.21
C THR A 87 27.84 -2.26 -26.70
N GLY A 88 29.13 -2.52 -26.44
CA GLY A 88 29.59 -3.89 -26.26
C GLY A 88 29.06 -4.51 -24.96
N ILE A 89 29.74 -5.53 -24.45
CA ILE A 89 29.38 -6.20 -23.20
C ILE A 89 29.84 -5.34 -22.02
N VAL A 90 28.92 -4.99 -21.13
CA VAL A 90 29.18 -4.20 -19.91
C VAL A 90 29.00 -5.11 -18.69
N ARG A 91 30.06 -5.27 -17.89
CA ARG A 91 30.00 -6.02 -16.63
C ARG A 91 29.56 -5.10 -15.50
N THR A 92 28.55 -5.52 -14.73
CA THR A 92 28.09 -4.88 -13.50
C THR A 92 27.95 -5.93 -12.40
N PRO A 93 27.72 -5.59 -11.12
CA PRO A 93 27.49 -6.58 -10.06
C PRO A 93 26.35 -7.57 -10.34
N PHE A 94 25.40 -7.23 -11.22
CA PHE A 94 24.27 -8.09 -11.57
C PHE A 94 24.58 -9.11 -12.67
N GLY A 95 25.68 -8.92 -13.41
CA GLY A 95 26.07 -9.75 -14.53
C GLY A 95 26.54 -8.94 -15.74
N PHE A 96 26.27 -9.46 -16.93
CA PHE A 96 26.65 -8.82 -18.18
C PHE A 96 25.43 -8.15 -18.83
N HIS A 97 25.67 -6.98 -19.42
CA HIS A 97 24.65 -6.18 -20.08
C HIS A 97 25.07 -5.81 -21.50
N ILE A 98 24.10 -5.79 -22.41
CA ILE A 98 24.16 -5.01 -23.65
C ILE A 98 23.17 -3.87 -23.48
N ILE A 99 23.61 -2.63 -23.68
CA ILE A 99 22.80 -1.44 -23.44
C ILE A 99 22.58 -0.75 -24.77
N ARG A 100 21.34 -0.35 -25.07
CA ARG A 100 20.99 0.42 -26.26
C ARG A 100 20.33 1.73 -25.86
N ARG A 101 20.68 2.81 -26.57
CA ARG A 101 19.94 4.06 -26.52
C ARG A 101 19.03 4.14 -27.73
N PRO A 102 17.72 3.89 -27.61
CA PRO A 102 16.81 3.99 -28.74
C PRO A 102 16.78 5.43 -29.31
N PRO A 103 16.57 5.62 -30.62
CA PRO A 103 16.32 6.94 -31.20
C PRO A 103 15.05 7.55 -30.62
N LEU A 104 15.01 8.88 -30.48
CA LEU A 104 13.83 9.57 -29.91
C LEU A 104 12.55 9.24 -30.69
N ALA A 105 12.61 9.08 -32.02
CA ALA A 105 11.45 8.74 -32.84
C ALA A 105 10.81 7.39 -32.46
N GLU A 106 11.59 6.43 -31.95
CA GLU A 106 11.10 5.11 -31.53
C GLU A 106 10.37 5.16 -30.17
N VAL A 107 10.73 6.13 -29.32
CA VAL A 107 10.28 6.19 -27.92
C VAL A 107 9.60 7.49 -27.56
N ARG A 108 9.25 8.34 -28.53
CA ARG A 108 8.78 9.71 -28.27
C ARG A 108 7.58 9.73 -27.31
N ASP A 109 6.60 8.88 -27.58
CA ASP A 109 5.35 8.90 -26.84
C ASP A 109 5.51 8.32 -25.43
N SER A 110 6.24 7.21 -25.27
CA SER A 110 6.57 6.65 -23.95
C SER A 110 7.49 7.57 -23.15
N PHE A 111 8.47 8.20 -23.80
CA PHE A 111 9.36 9.17 -23.16
C PHE A 111 8.60 10.38 -22.64
N ARG A 112 7.66 10.92 -23.44
CA ARG A 112 6.82 12.04 -23.03
C ARG A 112 6.00 11.67 -21.79
N VAL A 113 5.30 10.54 -21.83
CA VAL A 113 4.49 10.05 -20.70
C VAL A 113 5.34 9.84 -19.44
N ASP A 114 6.51 9.21 -19.56
CA ASP A 114 7.41 9.00 -18.43
C ASP A 114 7.92 10.32 -17.83
N VAL A 115 8.26 11.30 -18.68
CA VAL A 115 8.70 12.63 -18.23
C VAL A 115 7.55 13.41 -17.60
N GLU A 116 6.35 13.36 -18.16
CA GLU A 116 5.14 13.98 -17.61
C GLU A 116 4.79 13.39 -16.24
N ASN A 117 4.85 12.06 -16.10
CA ASN A 117 4.63 11.38 -14.83
C ASN A 117 5.70 11.74 -13.81
N ALA A 118 6.98 11.70 -14.18
CA ALA A 118 8.09 12.05 -13.27
C ALA A 118 8.02 13.52 -12.82
N ARG A 119 7.60 14.42 -13.72
CA ARG A 119 7.38 15.83 -13.43
C ARG A 119 6.21 16.02 -12.49
N SER A 120 5.09 15.33 -12.73
CA SER A 120 3.88 15.40 -11.90
C SER A 120 4.15 14.91 -10.49
N VAL A 121 4.72 13.70 -10.33
CA VAL A 121 5.08 13.15 -9.00
C VAL A 121 6.03 14.08 -8.24
N ARG A 122 7.02 14.67 -8.93
CA ARG A 122 7.93 15.61 -8.30
C ARG A 122 7.22 16.89 -7.87
N PHE A 123 6.34 17.44 -8.69
CA PHE A 123 5.57 18.61 -8.31
C PHE A 123 4.61 18.33 -7.16
N ASP A 124 3.93 17.19 -7.16
CA ASP A 124 3.04 16.80 -6.07
C ASP A 124 3.82 16.70 -4.75
N SER A 125 4.99 16.04 -4.76
CA SER A 125 5.87 15.96 -3.59
C SER A 125 6.34 17.35 -3.14
N LEU A 126 6.79 18.19 -4.07
CA LEU A 126 7.26 19.55 -3.75
C LEU A 126 6.11 20.41 -3.21
N PHE A 127 4.92 20.29 -3.78
CA PHE A 127 3.74 21.01 -3.33
C PHE A 127 3.36 20.59 -1.90
N VAL A 128 3.24 19.28 -1.64
CA VAL A 128 2.90 18.75 -0.32
C VAL A 128 3.96 19.10 0.74
N ASP A 129 5.25 19.03 0.39
CA ASP A 129 6.33 19.45 1.28
C ASP A 129 6.29 20.95 1.53
N SER A 130 6.06 21.76 0.48
CA SER A 130 5.90 23.20 0.63
C SER A 130 4.70 23.56 1.51
N LEU A 131 3.59 22.83 1.38
CA LEU A 131 2.40 23.01 2.19
C LEU A 131 2.69 22.71 3.66
N ALA A 132 3.40 21.60 3.94
CA ALA A 132 3.82 21.26 5.30
C ALA A 132 4.72 22.35 5.92
N VAL A 133 5.64 22.93 5.14
CA VAL A 133 6.50 24.03 5.59
C VAL A 133 5.70 25.31 5.83
N GLN A 134 4.87 25.72 4.87
CA GLN A 134 4.05 26.93 4.96
C GLN A 134 3.06 26.87 6.12
N ARG A 135 2.45 25.71 6.34
CA ARG A 135 1.52 25.47 7.44
C ARG A 135 2.24 25.16 8.76
N LYS A 136 3.58 25.10 8.80
CA LYS A 136 4.38 24.80 10.00
C LYS A 136 3.98 23.49 10.67
N LEU A 137 3.83 22.43 9.88
CA LEU A 137 3.45 21.11 10.35
C LEU A 137 4.44 20.61 11.43
N ARG A 138 3.90 20.21 12.58
CA ARG A 138 4.63 19.61 13.70
C ARG A 138 3.97 18.31 14.11
N ILE A 139 4.76 17.26 14.28
CA ILE A 139 4.28 15.99 14.85
C ILE A 139 4.36 16.08 16.38
N GLU A 140 3.30 15.67 17.05
CA GLU A 140 3.26 15.67 18.51
C GLU A 140 4.14 14.54 19.07
N SER A 141 4.87 14.81 20.16
CA SER A 141 5.80 13.83 20.75
C SER A 141 5.11 12.55 21.21
N GLY A 142 3.85 12.64 21.62
CA GLY A 142 3.03 11.49 22.01
C GLY A 142 2.39 10.72 20.85
N ALA A 143 2.57 11.17 19.60
CA ALA A 143 1.87 10.61 18.45
C ALA A 143 2.14 9.10 18.24
N PRO A 144 3.38 8.58 18.33
CA PRO A 144 3.62 7.14 18.17
C PRO A 144 2.87 6.29 19.20
N ALA A 145 2.80 6.72 20.46
CA ALA A 145 2.08 6.02 21.51
C ALA A 145 0.56 6.03 21.25
N LEU A 146 0.01 7.17 20.83
CA LEU A 146 -1.40 7.30 20.47
C LEU A 146 -1.77 6.44 19.25
N VAL A 147 -0.89 6.36 18.24
CA VAL A 147 -1.10 5.48 17.08
C VAL A 147 -1.19 4.02 17.53
N ARG A 148 -0.23 3.54 18.34
CA ARG A 148 -0.27 2.15 18.86
C ARG A 148 -1.49 1.90 19.73
N GLN A 149 -1.94 2.90 20.49
CA GLN A 149 -3.17 2.82 21.25
C GLN A 149 -4.39 2.71 20.33
N ALA A 150 -4.43 3.43 19.22
CA ALA A 150 -5.59 3.49 18.32
C ALA A 150 -5.77 2.20 17.48
N VAL A 151 -4.67 1.59 17.00
CA VAL A 151 -4.71 0.42 16.10
C VAL A 151 -5.55 -0.77 16.63
N PRO A 152 -5.47 -1.21 17.90
CA PRO A 152 -6.32 -2.31 18.38
C PRO A 152 -7.79 -1.92 18.61
N GLN A 153 -8.12 -0.63 18.59
CA GLN A 153 -9.45 -0.10 18.93
C GLN A 153 -9.91 0.98 17.95
N ILE A 154 -9.70 0.73 16.65
CA ILE A 154 -9.93 1.71 15.58
C ILE A 154 -11.35 2.28 15.62
N VAL A 155 -12.35 1.45 15.97
CA VAL A 155 -13.76 1.87 16.04
C VAL A 155 -13.97 2.96 17.10
N SER A 156 -13.45 2.79 18.32
CA SER A 156 -13.59 3.80 19.39
C SER A 156 -12.66 4.99 19.18
N ALA A 157 -11.52 4.78 18.53
CA ALA A 157 -10.57 5.85 18.18
C ALA A 157 -11.19 6.94 17.27
N ARG A 158 -12.31 6.67 16.59
CA ARG A 158 -13.07 7.65 15.78
C ARG A 158 -13.60 8.83 16.59
N GLU A 159 -13.75 8.70 17.90
CA GLU A 159 -14.20 9.78 18.77
C GLU A 159 -13.04 10.51 19.46
N ASP A 160 -11.81 10.02 19.28
CA ASP A 160 -10.64 10.56 19.96
C ASP A 160 -10.11 11.84 19.27
N LYS A 161 -10.20 12.95 19.99
CA LYS A 161 -9.87 14.29 19.49
C LYS A 161 -8.42 14.71 19.80
N ARG A 162 -7.61 13.85 20.41
CA ARG A 162 -6.21 14.14 20.74
C ARG A 162 -5.40 14.35 19.45
N PRO A 163 -4.53 15.38 19.39
CA PRO A 163 -3.73 15.67 18.21
C PRO A 163 -2.58 14.67 18.06
N LEU A 164 -2.34 14.23 16.83
CA LEU A 164 -1.15 13.49 16.40
C LEU A 164 -0.16 14.41 15.68
N ALA A 165 -0.69 15.42 14.97
CA ALA A 165 0.10 16.50 14.41
C ALA A 165 -0.70 17.80 14.44
N SER A 166 0.00 18.93 14.56
CA SER A 166 -0.57 20.27 14.59
C SER A 166 0.02 21.11 13.45
N PHE A 167 -0.79 22.00 12.89
CA PHE A 167 -0.39 22.91 11.82
C PHE A 167 -1.24 24.19 11.84
N THR A 168 -0.81 25.20 11.10
CA THR A 168 -1.52 26.47 10.99
C THR A 168 -2.86 26.24 10.31
N GLY A 169 -3.96 26.46 11.04
CA GLY A 169 -5.32 26.25 10.54
C GLY A 169 -5.95 24.92 10.94
N GLY A 170 -5.25 24.03 11.67
CA GLY A 170 -5.85 22.76 12.08
C GLY A 170 -4.92 21.80 12.81
N ALA A 171 -5.39 20.57 12.98
CA ALA A 171 -4.61 19.49 13.55
C ALA A 171 -5.13 18.15 13.00
N PHE A 172 -4.20 17.24 12.71
CA PHE A 172 -4.49 15.85 12.39
C PHE A 172 -4.60 15.06 13.70
N ARG A 173 -5.76 14.48 13.97
CA ARG A 173 -6.11 13.87 15.28
C ARG A 173 -6.25 12.36 15.17
N VAL A 174 -6.36 11.69 16.31
CA VAL A 174 -6.57 10.24 16.38
C VAL A 174 -7.82 9.79 15.62
N LYS A 175 -8.92 10.56 15.67
CA LYS A 175 -10.12 10.29 14.86
C LYS A 175 -9.87 10.30 13.35
N ASP A 176 -8.96 11.15 12.89
CA ASP A 176 -8.63 11.31 11.47
C ASP A 176 -7.74 10.14 11.04
N LEU A 177 -6.77 9.75 11.89
CA LEU A 177 -6.03 8.49 11.74
C LEU A 177 -6.97 7.28 11.66
N ALA A 178 -7.96 7.19 12.55
CA ALA A 178 -8.89 6.07 12.57
C ALA A 178 -9.64 5.94 11.24
N ARG A 179 -10.05 7.05 10.62
CA ARG A 179 -10.64 7.06 9.28
C ARG A 179 -9.69 6.47 8.23
N TRP A 180 -8.41 6.84 8.27
CA TRP A 180 -7.40 6.31 7.35
C TRP A 180 -7.12 4.83 7.58
N LEU A 181 -6.96 4.39 8.84
CA LEU A 181 -6.69 2.98 9.16
C LEU A 181 -7.83 2.06 8.68
N LEU A 182 -9.09 2.52 8.72
CA LEU A 182 -10.23 1.77 8.22
C LEU A 182 -10.26 1.61 6.70
N ALA A 183 -9.49 2.42 5.97
CA ALA A 183 -9.36 2.33 4.51
C ALA A 183 -8.17 1.45 4.06
N LEU A 184 -7.31 1.00 4.98
CA LEU A 184 -6.14 0.18 4.68
C LEU A 184 -6.46 -1.31 4.71
N ASP A 185 -5.62 -2.12 4.04
CA ASP A 185 -5.68 -3.58 4.15
C ASP A 185 -5.39 -4.02 5.60
N PRO A 186 -6.07 -5.07 6.13
CA PRO A 186 -5.82 -5.55 7.48
C PRO A 186 -4.36 -5.91 7.77
N ASN A 187 -3.59 -6.38 6.77
CA ASN A 187 -2.17 -6.69 6.95
C ASN A 187 -1.32 -5.43 7.10
N ASP A 188 -1.64 -4.37 6.34
CA ASP A 188 -0.97 -3.07 6.47
C ASP A 188 -1.21 -2.48 7.86
N VAL A 189 -2.45 -2.57 8.35
CA VAL A 189 -2.83 -2.12 9.70
C VAL A 189 -2.04 -2.86 10.79
N ARG A 190 -1.84 -4.18 10.65
CA ARG A 190 -1.00 -4.96 11.59
C ARG A 190 0.45 -4.47 11.61
N GLY A 191 1.01 -4.12 10.45
CA GLY A 191 2.37 -3.59 10.34
C GLY A 191 2.57 -2.28 11.11
N VAL A 192 1.54 -1.44 11.22
CA VAL A 192 1.57 -0.19 11.99
C VAL A 192 1.82 -0.46 13.48
N ALA A 193 1.18 -1.47 14.06
CA ALA A 193 1.33 -1.77 15.50
C ALA A 193 2.77 -2.14 15.89
N THR A 194 3.51 -2.79 14.98
CA THR A 194 4.88 -3.26 15.20
C THR A 194 5.97 -2.27 14.75
N ALA A 195 5.58 -1.14 14.16
CA ALA A 195 6.52 -0.16 13.65
C ALA A 195 7.29 0.58 14.76
N SER A 196 8.51 1.03 14.46
CA SER A 196 9.31 1.85 15.36
C SER A 196 8.74 3.27 15.51
N ASP A 197 9.14 3.99 16.55
CA ASP A 197 8.67 5.38 16.78
C ASP A 197 9.01 6.31 15.62
N ALA A 198 10.17 6.12 14.99
CA ALA A 198 10.57 6.90 13.82
C ALA A 198 9.65 6.60 12.62
N GLN A 199 9.33 5.33 12.39
CA GLN A 199 8.40 4.92 11.33
C GLN A 199 6.99 5.47 11.59
N LEU A 200 6.51 5.41 12.84
CA LEU A 200 5.20 5.95 13.22
C LEU A 200 5.14 7.47 13.10
N THR A 201 6.20 8.17 13.49
CA THR A 201 6.31 9.63 13.33
C THR A 201 6.22 10.01 11.85
N GLN A 202 6.96 9.31 10.99
CA GLN A 202 6.91 9.54 9.55
C GLN A 202 5.54 9.18 8.96
N PHE A 203 4.91 8.11 9.43
CA PHE A 203 3.57 7.71 9.02
C PHE A 203 2.53 8.79 9.36
N VAL A 204 2.54 9.31 10.59
CA VAL A 204 1.67 10.43 11.01
C VAL A 204 1.92 11.67 10.16
N LYS A 205 3.20 11.99 9.86
CA LYS A 205 3.55 13.11 8.99
C LYS A 205 2.92 12.98 7.61
N LEU A 206 3.04 11.81 6.97
CA LEU A 206 2.47 11.55 5.65
C LEU A 206 0.94 11.68 5.64
N LEU A 207 0.27 11.16 6.67
CA LEU A 207 -1.19 11.27 6.77
C LEU A 207 -1.66 12.71 7.03
N ALA A 208 -0.98 13.44 7.92
CA ALA A 208 -1.27 14.85 8.17
C ALA A 208 -1.04 15.72 6.91
N GLN A 209 0.00 15.42 6.13
CA GLN A 209 0.24 16.05 4.83
C GLN A 209 -0.89 15.80 3.83
N ARG A 210 -1.39 14.56 3.76
CA ARG A 210 -2.54 14.22 2.89
C ARG A 210 -3.83 14.89 3.35
N ASP A 211 -4.07 14.96 4.66
CA ASP A 211 -5.24 15.62 5.23
C ASP A 211 -5.25 17.13 4.90
N MET A 212 -4.11 17.80 5.03
CA MET A 212 -3.96 19.19 4.58
C MET A 212 -4.17 19.34 3.08
N LEU A 213 -3.63 18.43 2.27
CA LEU A 213 -3.83 18.47 0.81
C LEU A 213 -5.32 18.35 0.45
N LEU A 214 -6.06 17.46 1.11
CA LEU A 214 -7.51 17.33 0.89
C LEU A 214 -8.26 18.62 1.22
N ALA A 215 -7.88 19.30 2.30
CA ALA A 215 -8.45 20.60 2.62
C ALA A 215 -8.14 21.68 1.56
N GLU A 216 -6.95 21.68 0.96
CA GLU A 216 -6.61 22.58 -0.16
C GLU A 216 -7.40 22.23 -1.43
N VAL A 217 -7.58 20.94 -1.72
CA VAL A 217 -8.41 20.45 -2.84
C VAL A 217 -9.86 20.92 -2.69
N ASP A 218 -10.44 20.77 -1.50
CA ASP A 218 -11.79 21.22 -1.18
C ASP A 218 -11.91 22.75 -1.29
N ALA A 219 -10.95 23.49 -0.73
CA ALA A 219 -10.91 24.95 -0.80
C ALA A 219 -10.77 25.49 -2.23
N ALA A 220 -10.03 24.78 -3.08
CA ALA A 220 -9.88 25.09 -4.50
C ALA A 220 -11.09 24.66 -5.34
N GLY A 221 -12.08 23.99 -4.75
CA GLY A 221 -13.28 23.51 -5.46
C GLY A 221 -12.98 22.46 -6.51
N VAL A 222 -11.87 21.71 -6.36
CA VAL A 222 -11.49 20.65 -7.28
C VAL A 222 -12.47 19.49 -7.13
N LYS A 223 -13.08 19.09 -8.25
CA LYS A 223 -14.06 18.00 -8.31
C LYS A 223 -13.53 16.85 -9.14
N LEU A 224 -14.00 15.64 -8.81
CA LEU A 224 -13.82 14.48 -9.66
C LEU A 224 -14.45 14.73 -11.03
N THR A 225 -13.71 14.40 -12.09
CA THR A 225 -14.19 14.48 -13.47
C THR A 225 -15.10 13.31 -13.81
N ASP A 226 -15.80 13.37 -14.94
CA ASP A 226 -16.62 12.24 -15.43
C ASP A 226 -15.80 10.96 -15.63
N LYS A 227 -14.53 11.12 -16.03
CA LYS A 227 -13.60 10.00 -16.17
C LYS A 227 -13.27 9.39 -14.81
N ASP A 228 -13.00 10.21 -13.80
CA ASP A 228 -12.72 9.74 -12.45
C ASP A 228 -13.94 9.01 -11.87
N TRP A 229 -15.14 9.56 -12.07
CA TRP A 229 -16.39 8.90 -11.70
C TRP A 229 -16.62 7.58 -12.44
N GLY A 230 -16.29 7.52 -13.72
CA GLY A 230 -16.33 6.28 -14.51
C GLY A 230 -15.41 5.20 -13.95
N GLN A 231 -14.20 5.58 -13.50
CA GLN A 231 -13.28 4.67 -12.84
C GLN A 231 -13.83 4.19 -11.49
N VAL A 232 -14.31 5.11 -10.63
CA VAL A 232 -14.91 4.76 -9.34
C VAL A 232 -16.08 3.79 -9.52
N ARG A 233 -16.93 4.00 -10.53
CA ARG A 233 -18.04 3.08 -10.85
C ARG A 233 -17.55 1.72 -11.32
N THR A 234 -16.52 1.68 -12.17
CA THR A 234 -15.92 0.42 -12.63
C THR A 234 -15.35 -0.40 -11.46
N GLU A 235 -14.68 0.25 -10.52
CA GLU A 235 -14.13 -0.37 -9.31
C GLU A 235 -15.25 -0.88 -8.38
N HIS A 236 -16.32 -0.10 -8.22
CA HIS A 236 -17.53 -0.50 -7.50
C HIS A 236 -18.16 -1.76 -8.12
N ASP A 237 -18.43 -1.73 -9.42
CA ASP A 237 -19.11 -2.83 -10.11
C ASP A 237 -18.28 -4.12 -10.09
N SER A 238 -16.95 -3.99 -10.23
CA SER A 238 -16.01 -5.11 -10.08
C SER A 238 -16.03 -5.70 -8.67
N SER A 239 -16.16 -4.85 -7.65
CA SER A 239 -16.27 -5.27 -6.25
C SER A 239 -17.57 -6.01 -5.97
N VAL A 240 -18.69 -5.49 -6.51
CA VAL A 240 -20.00 -6.15 -6.42
C VAL A 240 -19.99 -7.50 -7.14
N ALA A 241 -19.46 -7.57 -8.36
CA ALA A 241 -19.37 -8.83 -9.11
C ALA A 241 -18.54 -9.89 -8.38
N ARG A 242 -17.44 -9.48 -7.72
CA ARG A 242 -16.64 -10.37 -6.89
C ARG A 242 -17.42 -10.89 -5.69
N LEU A 243 -18.14 -10.02 -4.99
CA LEU A 243 -19.00 -10.40 -3.87
C LEU A 243 -20.12 -11.35 -4.31
N GLN A 244 -20.76 -11.10 -5.45
CA GLN A 244 -21.75 -12.01 -6.04
C GLN A 244 -21.18 -13.41 -6.28
N GLY A 245 -19.94 -13.49 -6.79
CA GLY A 245 -19.24 -14.76 -6.96
C GLY A 245 -18.96 -15.48 -5.64
N LEU A 246 -18.46 -14.76 -4.62
CA LEU A 246 -18.18 -15.32 -3.29
C LEU A 246 -19.43 -15.80 -2.57
N LEU A 247 -20.53 -15.04 -2.68
CA LEU A 247 -21.81 -15.38 -2.10
C LEU A 247 -22.57 -16.44 -2.91
N VAL A 248 -22.12 -16.74 -4.14
CA VAL A 248 -22.88 -17.54 -5.12
C VAL A 248 -24.30 -16.99 -5.26
N LEU A 249 -24.40 -15.66 -5.37
CA LEU A 249 -25.65 -14.92 -5.37
C LEU A 249 -25.67 -14.00 -6.58
N THR A 250 -26.54 -14.28 -7.56
CA THR A 250 -26.73 -13.45 -8.75
C THR A 250 -28.15 -12.87 -8.78
N PRO A 251 -28.36 -11.74 -9.47
CA PRO A 251 -29.71 -11.21 -9.71
C PRO A 251 -30.63 -12.25 -10.35
N GLN A 252 -30.09 -13.06 -11.27
CA GLN A 252 -30.82 -14.12 -11.96
C GLN A 252 -31.29 -15.21 -10.99
N LEU A 253 -30.40 -15.71 -10.11
CA LEU A 253 -30.75 -16.72 -9.09
C LEU A 253 -31.90 -16.23 -8.19
N LEU A 254 -31.83 -14.97 -7.76
CA LEU A 254 -32.87 -14.37 -6.92
C LEU A 254 -34.21 -14.27 -7.67
N ASN A 255 -34.19 -13.90 -8.95
CA ASN A 255 -35.41 -13.82 -9.76
C ASN A 255 -36.03 -15.19 -10.02
N ASP A 256 -35.21 -16.21 -10.28
CA ASP A 256 -35.67 -17.56 -10.67
C ASP A 256 -36.15 -18.39 -9.46
N SER A 257 -35.60 -18.15 -8.27
CA SER A 257 -35.75 -19.06 -7.12
C SER A 257 -36.74 -18.60 -6.04
N ALA A 258 -37.28 -17.39 -6.15
CA ALA A 258 -38.21 -16.85 -5.15
C ALA A 258 -39.22 -15.86 -5.73
N ALA A 259 -40.51 -16.20 -5.67
CA ALA A 259 -41.59 -15.40 -6.24
C ALA A 259 -41.82 -14.06 -5.52
N THR A 260 -41.62 -14.02 -4.20
CA THR A 260 -41.87 -12.81 -3.39
C THR A 260 -40.58 -12.10 -2.98
N PRO A 261 -40.61 -10.76 -2.77
CA PRO A 261 -39.47 -10.03 -2.23
C PRO A 261 -38.94 -10.63 -0.92
N ALA A 262 -39.83 -11.07 -0.02
CA ALA A 262 -39.45 -11.67 1.25
C ALA A 262 -38.69 -13.01 1.07
N ALA A 263 -39.15 -13.87 0.16
CA ALA A 263 -38.45 -15.12 -0.15
C ALA A 263 -37.08 -14.88 -0.79
N ARG A 264 -36.94 -13.84 -1.63
CA ARG A 264 -35.65 -13.42 -2.21
C ARG A 264 -34.67 -12.97 -1.12
N VAL A 265 -35.14 -12.20 -0.14
CA VAL A 265 -34.32 -11.78 1.00
C VAL A 265 -33.87 -12.98 1.83
N GLN A 266 -34.77 -13.93 2.13
CA GLN A 266 -34.40 -15.14 2.88
C GLN A 266 -33.33 -15.97 2.16
N LEU A 267 -33.48 -16.18 0.84
CA LEU A 267 -32.48 -16.87 0.03
C LEU A 267 -31.13 -16.14 0.05
N ALA A 268 -31.13 -14.81 -0.14
CA ALA A 268 -29.91 -14.01 -0.06
C ALA A 268 -29.22 -14.14 1.31
N MET A 269 -29.98 -14.09 2.41
CA MET A 269 -29.44 -14.23 3.77
C MET A 269 -28.81 -15.61 4.01
N ALA A 270 -29.43 -16.69 3.52
CA ALA A 270 -28.84 -18.03 3.63
C ALA A 270 -27.47 -18.13 2.92
N HIS A 271 -27.31 -17.45 1.78
CA HIS A 271 -26.03 -17.38 1.07
C HIS A 271 -24.99 -16.52 1.82
N VAL A 272 -25.41 -15.38 2.37
CA VAL A 272 -24.55 -14.53 3.20
C VAL A 272 -24.06 -15.27 4.44
N ASP A 273 -24.94 -15.95 5.17
CA ASP A 273 -24.58 -16.69 6.38
C ASP A 273 -23.60 -17.82 6.07
N ARG A 274 -23.81 -18.55 4.97
CA ARG A 274 -22.89 -19.59 4.51
C ARG A 274 -21.50 -19.03 4.22
N TYR A 275 -21.43 -17.94 3.45
CA TYR A 275 -20.16 -17.29 3.12
C TYR A 275 -19.44 -16.77 4.37
N LEU A 276 -20.16 -16.12 5.28
CA LEU A 276 -19.57 -15.61 6.52
C LEU A 276 -19.01 -16.75 7.38
N ASP A 277 -19.70 -17.89 7.47
CA ASP A 277 -19.21 -19.06 8.18
C ASP A 277 -17.92 -19.61 7.54
N GLN A 278 -17.89 -19.73 6.22
CA GLN A 278 -16.70 -20.15 5.48
C GLN A 278 -15.53 -19.18 5.64
N ALA A 279 -15.78 -17.87 5.59
CA ALA A 279 -14.75 -16.85 5.63
C ALA A 279 -14.20 -16.58 7.03
N VAL A 280 -15.07 -16.60 8.06
CA VAL A 280 -14.72 -16.19 9.43
C VAL A 280 -14.47 -17.40 10.34
N THR A 281 -15.33 -18.42 10.27
CA THR A 281 -15.24 -19.59 11.16
C THR A 281 -14.27 -20.63 10.60
N GLN A 282 -14.41 -20.98 9.32
CA GLN A 282 -13.68 -22.09 8.72
C GLN A 282 -12.36 -21.68 8.05
N GLY A 283 -12.23 -20.40 7.66
CA GLY A 283 -11.09 -19.90 6.89
C GLY A 283 -10.97 -20.51 5.48
N THR A 284 -12.05 -21.07 4.94
CA THR A 284 -12.10 -21.75 3.63
C THR A 284 -12.51 -20.81 2.49
N ALA A 285 -12.96 -19.60 2.81
CA ALA A 285 -13.24 -18.54 1.84
C ALA A 285 -12.44 -17.27 2.18
N PRO A 286 -12.05 -16.47 1.18
CA PRO A 286 -11.39 -15.19 1.44
C PRO A 286 -12.39 -14.21 2.07
N PHE A 287 -11.98 -13.55 3.15
CA PHE A 287 -12.75 -12.46 3.73
C PHE A 287 -12.64 -11.21 2.84
N TYR A 288 -13.76 -10.70 2.38
CA TYR A 288 -13.84 -9.45 1.63
C TYR A 288 -14.22 -8.29 2.57
N PRO A 289 -13.28 -7.40 2.95
CA PRO A 289 -13.58 -6.29 3.83
C PRO A 289 -14.39 -5.23 3.09
N VAL A 290 -15.58 -4.91 3.59
CA VAL A 290 -16.33 -3.73 3.13
C VAL A 290 -15.75 -2.49 3.83
N PRO A 291 -15.23 -1.49 3.10
CA PRO A 291 -14.69 -0.29 3.72
C PRO A 291 -15.73 0.38 4.63
N PRO A 292 -15.39 0.77 5.87
CA PRO A 292 -16.36 1.26 6.84
C PRO A 292 -17.12 2.52 6.41
N PHE A 293 -16.50 3.42 5.63
CA PHE A 293 -17.19 4.59 5.08
C PHE A 293 -18.27 4.20 4.06
N LEU A 294 -18.01 3.19 3.23
CA LEU A 294 -19.00 2.64 2.31
C LEU A 294 -20.10 1.94 3.10
N ALA A 295 -19.74 1.15 4.11
CA ALA A 295 -20.72 0.51 4.99
C ALA A 295 -21.62 1.53 5.71
N SER A 296 -21.06 2.65 6.19
CA SER A 296 -21.83 3.76 6.77
C SER A 296 -22.79 4.38 5.77
N ALA A 297 -22.30 4.75 4.58
CA ALA A 297 -23.14 5.33 3.53
C ALA A 297 -24.28 4.40 3.11
N LEU A 298 -24.00 3.09 2.99
CA LEU A 298 -25.02 2.08 2.69
C LEU A 298 -26.07 1.99 3.80
N ARG A 299 -25.66 2.02 5.09
CA ARG A 299 -26.59 1.93 6.23
C ARG A 299 -27.45 3.19 6.42
N GLU A 300 -26.98 4.35 5.99
CA GLU A 300 -27.77 5.59 6.06
C GLU A 300 -28.99 5.56 5.13
N GLY A 301 -28.87 4.92 3.97
CA GLY A 301 -29.92 4.85 2.96
C GLY A 301 -30.71 3.54 2.90
N THR A 302 -30.38 2.54 3.72
CA THR A 302 -30.99 1.20 3.63
C THR A 302 -31.37 0.64 5.00
N SER A 303 -32.44 -0.16 5.04
CA SER A 303 -32.79 -0.95 6.22
C SER A 303 -31.74 -2.03 6.46
N TRP A 304 -31.25 -2.13 7.69
CA TRP A 304 -30.28 -3.14 8.10
C TRP A 304 -30.69 -3.79 9.42
N SER A 305 -30.15 -4.98 9.67
CA SER A 305 -30.30 -5.70 10.93
C SER A 305 -28.97 -6.31 11.34
N LEU A 306 -28.75 -6.49 12.64
CA LEU A 306 -27.62 -7.28 13.13
C LEU A 306 -27.98 -8.77 13.06
N ASN A 307 -27.07 -9.59 12.55
CA ASN A 307 -27.17 -11.04 12.73
C ASN A 307 -26.74 -11.38 14.16
N GLN A 308 -27.71 -11.37 15.08
CA GLN A 308 -27.45 -11.59 16.50
C GLN A 308 -26.85 -12.98 16.77
N ALA A 309 -27.30 -14.00 16.05
CA ALA A 309 -26.74 -15.35 16.16
C ALA A 309 -25.27 -15.41 15.72
N GLY A 310 -24.91 -14.67 14.67
CA GLY A 310 -23.53 -14.49 14.23
C GLY A 310 -22.67 -13.80 15.28
N ILE A 311 -23.17 -12.74 15.91
CA ILE A 311 -22.47 -12.02 16.99
C ILE A 311 -22.21 -12.94 18.18
N THR A 312 -23.21 -13.71 18.62
CA THR A 312 -23.06 -14.67 19.73
C THR A 312 -22.00 -15.72 19.41
N ARG A 313 -22.05 -16.34 18.22
CA ARG A 313 -21.04 -17.33 17.80
C ARG A 313 -19.64 -16.73 17.75
N ALA A 314 -19.49 -15.52 17.22
CA ALA A 314 -18.20 -14.83 17.17
C ALA A 314 -17.66 -14.51 18.57
N TYR A 315 -18.53 -14.10 19.50
CA TYR A 315 -18.16 -13.83 20.88
C TYR A 315 -17.68 -15.10 21.60
N GLU A 316 -18.40 -16.21 21.47
CA GLU A 316 -18.02 -17.51 22.02
C GLU A 316 -16.67 -17.98 21.46
N ALA A 317 -16.49 -17.93 20.14
CA ALA A 317 -15.23 -18.29 19.49
C ALA A 317 -14.05 -17.43 20.01
N ALA A 318 -14.25 -16.12 20.17
CA ALA A 318 -13.24 -15.21 20.71
C ALA A 318 -12.88 -15.53 22.16
N GLN A 319 -13.86 -15.93 22.99
CA GLN A 319 -13.59 -16.41 24.35
C GLN A 319 -12.73 -17.68 24.34
N THR A 320 -13.03 -18.65 23.46
CA THR A 320 -12.24 -19.88 23.32
C THR A 320 -10.80 -19.59 22.90
N MET A 321 -10.59 -18.71 21.91
CA MET A 321 -9.26 -18.30 21.47
C MET A 321 -8.47 -17.62 22.60
N ARG A 322 -9.12 -16.72 23.36
CA ARG A 322 -8.49 -16.05 24.50
C ARG A 322 -8.10 -17.04 25.60
N ALA A 323 -8.94 -18.04 25.87
CA ALA A 323 -8.65 -19.08 26.84
C ALA A 323 -7.45 -19.94 26.41
N ALA A 324 -7.37 -20.30 25.12
CA ALA A 324 -6.24 -21.05 24.55
C ALA A 324 -4.90 -20.25 24.61
N ASP A 325 -4.93 -18.96 24.28
CA ASP A 325 -3.76 -18.08 24.39
C ASP A 325 -3.27 -17.91 25.83
N SER A 326 -4.19 -17.94 26.79
CA SER A 326 -3.90 -17.82 28.22
C SER A 326 -3.28 -19.10 28.80
N ALA A 327 -3.59 -20.27 28.24
CA ALA A 327 -3.06 -21.56 28.67
C ALA A 327 -1.62 -21.83 28.17
N GLY A 328 -1.16 -21.12 27.13
CA GLY A 328 0.19 -21.27 26.57
C GLY A 328 1.27 -20.34 27.16
N ARG A 329 0.91 -19.42 28.06
CA ARG A 329 1.88 -18.53 28.72
C ARG A 329 2.36 -19.15 30.03
N PRO A 330 3.68 -19.37 30.23
CA PRO A 330 4.17 -19.76 31.55
C PRO A 330 3.83 -18.67 32.56
N ALA A 331 3.38 -19.08 33.75
CA ALA A 331 3.12 -18.17 34.85
C ALA A 331 4.37 -17.30 35.10
N PRO A 332 4.22 -15.97 35.31
CA PRO A 332 5.36 -15.13 35.63
C PRO A 332 6.06 -15.69 36.88
N PRO A 333 7.40 -15.74 36.93
CA PRO A 333 8.12 -16.31 38.05
C PRO A 333 7.66 -15.61 39.34
N THR A 334 7.05 -16.38 40.22
CA THR A 334 6.63 -15.94 41.56
C THR A 334 7.91 -15.73 42.38
N GLY A 335 8.47 -14.52 42.31
CA GLY A 335 9.71 -14.19 43.03
C GLY A 335 10.15 -12.74 42.99
N LEU A 336 9.62 -11.90 42.11
CA LEU A 336 9.96 -10.47 42.11
C LEU A 336 8.97 -9.68 42.96
N LYS A 337 9.41 -9.30 44.16
CA LYS A 337 8.76 -8.23 44.95
C LYS A 337 8.65 -6.99 44.07
N ARG A 338 7.43 -6.42 43.94
CA ARG A 338 7.25 -5.09 43.33
C ARG A 338 8.16 -4.11 44.07
N ALA A 339 8.93 -3.32 43.31
CA ALA A 339 9.68 -2.21 43.86
C ALA A 339 8.71 -1.30 44.65
N PRO A 340 9.09 -0.78 45.83
CA PRO A 340 8.26 0.15 46.57
C PRO A 340 7.90 1.32 45.66
N GLY A 341 6.59 1.61 45.53
CA GLY A 341 6.15 2.78 44.80
C GLY A 341 6.64 4.07 45.48
N PRO A 342 6.81 5.16 44.72
CA PRO A 342 7.12 6.45 45.32
C PRO A 342 6.01 6.87 46.31
N PRO A 343 6.34 7.64 47.36
CA PRO A 343 5.36 8.08 48.35
C PRO A 343 4.21 8.85 47.68
N PRO A 344 2.97 8.70 48.17
CA PRO A 344 1.80 9.33 47.58
C PRO A 344 1.94 10.86 47.60
N ILE A 345 1.68 11.48 46.45
CA ILE A 345 1.59 12.94 46.31
C ILE A 345 0.36 13.39 47.10
N ALA A 346 0.56 14.29 48.08
CA ALA A 346 -0.54 14.89 48.83
C ALA A 346 -1.51 15.61 47.88
N SER A 347 -2.80 15.35 48.03
CA SER A 347 -3.84 15.99 47.23
C SER A 347 -3.93 17.48 47.56
N PRO A 348 -4.03 18.40 46.57
CA PRO A 348 -4.24 19.81 46.82
C PRO A 348 -5.73 20.03 47.09
N GLY A 349 -6.09 20.11 48.37
CA GLY A 349 -7.47 20.42 48.76
C GLY A 349 -7.74 20.06 50.20
N ASP A 350 -7.24 20.89 51.12
CA ASP A 350 -7.87 21.16 52.43
C ASP A 350 -7.10 22.28 53.14
N SER A 351 -7.07 23.47 52.53
CA SER A 351 -6.82 24.71 53.26
C SER A 351 -8.15 25.26 53.75
N LYS A 352 -8.56 24.87 54.95
CA LYS A 352 -9.61 25.61 55.69
C LYS A 352 -9.06 27.00 56.08
N PRO A 353 -9.88 28.06 55.96
CA PRO A 353 -9.45 29.41 56.29
C PRO A 353 -9.46 29.61 57.80
N SER A 354 -8.35 30.10 58.36
CA SER A 354 -8.33 30.73 59.67
C SER A 354 -8.69 32.21 59.53
N ARG A 355 -9.69 32.65 60.31
CA ARG A 355 -10.02 34.04 60.65
C ARG A 355 -10.55 34.03 62.08
N PRO A 356 -10.45 35.12 62.86
CA PRO A 356 -9.74 36.39 62.63
C PRO A 356 -8.32 36.40 63.19
#